data_AF-A0A497PTJ5-F1
#
_entry.id   AF-A0A497PTJ5-F1
#
_cell.length_a   1.000
_cell.length_b   1.000
_cell.length_c   1.000
_cell.angle_alpha   90.00
_cell.angle_beta   90.00
_cell.angle_gamma   90.00
#
_symmetry.space_group_name_H-M   'P 1'
#
loop_
_entity.id
_entity.type
_entity.pdbx_description
1 polymer ?
#
loop_
_entity_poly.entity_id
_entity_poly.type
_entity_poly.pdbx_seq_one_letter_code
_entity_poly.pdbx_strand_id
1 'polypeptide(L)'
;MSVYAQHKEKLFKALERLGAKRMDYGDAGFEISFLPMVKVLLIFEDENEEFPASVRLLYDKNSIYYLPHEQSGEISWFLAGRVLQAT
;
A
#
# COMPACT_ATOMS: atom_id res chain seq x y z
N MET A 1 17.41 -9.13 8.64
CA MET A 1 16.72 -7.96 8.06
C MET A 1 16.10 -8.34 6.75
N SER A 2 14.78 -8.49 6.76
CA SER A 2 13.95 -8.63 5.56
C SER A 2 14.16 -7.45 4.60
N VAL A 3 13.98 -7.70 3.29
CA VAL A 3 14.05 -6.65 2.23
C VAL A 3 13.08 -5.50 2.53
N TYR A 4 11.94 -5.80 3.16
CA TYR A 4 10.94 -4.81 3.56
C TYR A 4 11.47 -3.84 4.63
N ALA A 5 12.14 -4.36 5.67
CA ALA A 5 12.67 -3.56 6.77
C ALA A 5 13.78 -2.59 6.32
N GLN A 6 14.60 -2.98 5.34
CA GLN A 6 15.67 -2.13 4.80
C GLN A 6 15.17 -0.93 3.98
N HIS A 7 13.93 -1.00 3.47
CA HIS A 7 13.41 -0.01 2.53
C HIS A 7 12.16 0.73 3.01
N LYS A 8 11.69 0.47 4.24
CA LYS A 8 10.47 1.07 4.80
C LYS A 8 10.44 2.60 4.74
N GLU A 9 11.53 3.26 5.11
CA GLU A 9 11.61 4.75 5.06
C GLU A 9 11.49 5.30 3.63
N LYS A 10 12.07 4.61 2.65
CA LYS A 10 11.95 5.00 1.25
C LYS A 10 10.53 4.78 0.74
N LEU A 11 9.92 3.65 1.10
CA LEU A 11 8.52 3.34 0.80
C LEU A 11 7.59 4.42 1.37
N PHE A 12 7.73 4.77 2.65
CA PHE A 12 6.87 5.75 3.32
C PHE A 12 6.98 7.12 2.67
N LYS A 13 8.20 7.60 2.41
CA LYS A 13 8.43 8.87 1.71
C LYS A 13 7.87 8.87 0.30
N ALA A 14 8.00 7.76 -0.44
CA ALA A 14 7.43 7.63 -1.78
C ALA A 14 5.90 7.70 -1.74
N LEU A 15 5.26 7.03 -0.78
CA LEU A 15 3.81 7.08 -0.60
C LEU A 15 3.33 8.51 -0.24
N GLU A 16 4.02 9.18 0.68
CA GLU A 16 3.72 10.57 1.05
C GLU A 16 3.87 11.52 -0.15
N ARG A 17 4.91 11.36 -0.98
CA ARG A 17 5.09 12.11 -2.23
C ARG A 17 3.98 11.86 -3.25
N LEU A 18 3.41 10.65 -3.27
CA LEU A 18 2.25 10.31 -4.10
C LEU A 18 0.92 10.84 -3.52
N GLY A 19 0.96 11.59 -2.41
CA GLY A 19 -0.22 12.17 -1.79
C GLY A 19 -1.00 11.17 -0.93
N ALA A 20 -0.39 10.05 -0.54
CA ALA A 20 -1.02 9.11 0.37
C ALA A 20 -1.28 9.76 1.73
N LYS A 21 -2.45 9.48 2.31
CA LYS A 21 -2.81 9.91 3.65
C LYS A 21 -2.37 8.86 4.66
N ARG A 22 -1.67 9.26 5.74
CA ARG A 22 -1.35 8.33 6.83
C ARG A 22 -2.61 7.87 7.57
N MET A 23 -2.60 6.60 7.95
CA MET A 23 -3.67 5.91 8.67
C MET A 23 -3.07 5.12 9.84
N ASP A 24 -3.85 4.97 10.91
CA ASP A 24 -3.44 4.27 12.14
C ASP A 24 -3.76 2.77 12.04
N TYR A 25 -2.96 2.05 11.23
CA TYR A 25 -3.08 0.61 11.02
C TYR A 25 -1.69 -0.03 10.88
N GLY A 26 -1.48 -1.16 11.57
CA GLY A 26 -0.18 -1.84 11.63
C GLY A 26 0.90 -0.92 12.18
N ASP A 27 2.17 -1.19 11.84
CA ASP A 27 3.28 -0.28 12.13
C ASP A 27 3.24 0.99 11.25
N ALA A 28 2.68 0.91 10.04
CA ALA A 28 2.36 2.07 9.22
C ALA A 28 1.22 1.82 8.22
N GLY A 29 0.23 2.71 8.20
CA GLY A 29 -0.89 2.68 7.26
C GLY A 29 -0.90 3.87 6.30
N PHE A 30 -1.27 3.62 5.03
CA PHE A 30 -1.37 4.64 3.98
C PHE A 30 -2.62 4.43 3.13
N GLU A 31 -3.54 5.40 3.12
CA GLU A 31 -4.66 5.45 2.17
C GLU A 31 -4.20 6.17 0.90
N ILE A 32 -4.27 5.49 -0.24
CA ILE A 32 -3.94 6.04 -1.56
C ILE A 32 -5.18 6.01 -2.44
N SER A 33 -5.47 7.12 -3.13
CA SER A 33 -6.60 7.24 -4.05
C SER A 33 -6.10 7.59 -5.45
N PHE A 34 -6.00 6.58 -6.32
CA PHE A 34 -5.68 6.80 -7.75
C PHE A 34 -6.91 7.10 -8.59
N LEU A 35 -8.04 6.55 -8.17
CA LEU A 35 -9.33 6.71 -8.83
C LEU A 35 -10.29 7.38 -7.86
N PRO A 36 -11.26 8.18 -8.36
CA PRO A 36 -12.18 8.91 -7.49
C PRO A 36 -12.97 8.04 -6.51
N MET A 37 -13.29 6.79 -6.90
CA MET A 37 -14.12 5.88 -6.11
C MET A 37 -13.35 4.69 -5.52
N VAL A 38 -12.09 4.47 -5.92
CA VAL A 38 -11.28 3.32 -5.43
C VAL A 38 -10.16 3.85 -4.57
N LYS A 39 -10.27 3.56 -3.28
CA LYS A 39 -9.21 3.78 -2.29
C LYS A 39 -8.50 2.47 -2.00
N VAL A 40 -7.18 2.53 -1.94
CA VAL A 40 -6.32 1.41 -1.56
C VAL A 40 -5.70 1.73 -0.21
N LEU A 41 -5.88 0.86 0.77
CA LEU A 41 -5.19 0.96 2.05
C LEU A 41 -3.98 0.03 2.02
N LEU A 42 -2.80 0.62 2.06
CA LEU A 42 -1.54 -0.10 2.28
C LEU A 42 -1.27 -0.18 3.78
N ILE A 43 -1.05 -1.39 4.29
CA ILE A 43 -0.62 -1.64 5.67
C ILE A 43 0.76 -2.30 5.62
N PHE A 44 1.72 -1.68 6.29
CA PHE A 44 3.06 -2.22 6.53
C PHE A 44 3.13 -2.73 7.97
N GLU A 45 3.60 -3.95 8.14
CA GLU A 45 4.01 -4.53 9.42
C GLU A 45 5.50 -4.82 9.34
N ASP A 46 6.26 -4.42 10.35
CA ASP A 46 7.69 -4.72 10.44
C ASP A 46 7.91 -6.16 10.92
N GLU A 47 9.15 -6.64 10.79
CA GLU A 47 9.53 -7.94 11.31
C GLU A 47 9.57 -7.90 12.84
N ASN A 48 9.02 -8.93 13.48
CA ASN A 48 9.13 -9.15 14.92
C ASN A 48 9.61 -10.59 15.21
N GLU A 49 9.61 -10.98 16.49
CA GLU A 49 10.11 -12.30 16.91
C GLU A 49 9.28 -13.47 16.35
N GLU A 50 8.01 -13.24 16.04
CA GLU A 50 7.06 -14.28 15.61
C GLU A 50 6.77 -14.26 14.11
N PHE A 51 6.86 -13.09 13.45
CA PHE A 51 6.41 -12.89 12.08
C PHE A 51 7.38 -12.05 11.24
N PRO A 52 7.57 -12.40 9.95
CA PRO A 52 8.36 -11.57 9.03
C PRO A 52 7.61 -10.28 8.66
N ALA A 53 8.37 -9.26 8.28
CA ALA A 53 7.82 -8.02 7.74
C ALA A 53 6.90 -8.29 6.53
N SER A 54 5.79 -7.56 6.45
CA SER A 54 4.78 -7.77 5.42
C SER A 54 4.15 -6.45 4.94
N VAL A 55 3.63 -6.49 3.72
CA VAL A 55 2.83 -5.40 3.14
C VAL A 55 1.53 -6.00 2.64
N ARG A 56 0.40 -5.37 3.01
CA ARG A 56 -0.93 -5.76 2.53
C ARG A 56 -1.58 -4.57 1.83
N LEU A 57 -2.25 -4.85 0.71
CA LEU A 57 -3.10 -3.89 0.02
C LEU A 57 -4.55 -4.33 0.21
N LEU A 58 -5.34 -3.45 0.81
CA LEU A 58 -6.76 -3.69 1.06
C LEU A 58 -7.61 -2.77 0.20
N TYR A 59 -8.71 -3.33 -0.29
CA TYR A 59 -9.72 -2.66 -1.10
C TYR A 59 -11.03 -2.67 -0.34
N ASP A 60 -11.87 -1.65 -0.56
CA ASP A 60 -13.24 -1.68 -0.04
C ASP A 60 -13.99 -2.88 -0.63
N LYS A 61 -14.67 -3.65 0.22
CA LYS A 61 -15.44 -4.83 -0.20
C LYS A 61 -16.50 -4.52 -1.26
N ASN A 62 -17.02 -3.29 -1.26
CA ASN A 62 -18.03 -2.82 -2.21
C ASN A 62 -17.42 -2.38 -3.54
N SER A 63 -16.09 -2.34 -3.67
CA SER A 63 -15.42 -2.01 -4.93
C SER A 63 -15.82 -2.94 -6.07
N ILE A 64 -16.17 -4.19 -5.78
CA ILE A 64 -16.66 -5.17 -6.77
C ILE A 64 -17.88 -4.70 -7.56
N TYR A 65 -18.67 -3.75 -7.05
CA TYR A 65 -19.85 -3.22 -7.74
C TYR A 65 -19.52 -2.20 -8.83
N TYR A 66 -18.30 -1.64 -8.83
CA TYR A 66 -17.86 -0.61 -9.78
C TYR A 66 -16.44 -0.82 -10.31
N LEU A 67 -15.75 -1.86 -9.86
CA LEU A 67 -14.42 -2.26 -10.27
C LEU A 67 -14.38 -3.80 -10.34
N PRO A 68 -14.27 -4.40 -11.54
CA PRO A 68 -14.01 -5.83 -11.70
C PRO A 68 -12.86 -6.32 -10.81
N HIS A 69 -13.04 -7.49 -10.19
CA HIS A 69 -12.06 -8.04 -9.23
C HIS A 69 -10.64 -8.11 -9.81
N GLU A 70 -10.50 -8.52 -11.07
CA GLU A 70 -9.19 -8.60 -11.77
C GLU A 70 -8.44 -7.27 -11.79
N GLN A 71 -9.16 -6.15 -11.91
CA GLN A 71 -8.54 -4.82 -11.95
C GLN A 71 -7.92 -4.39 -10.62
N SER A 72 -8.31 -5.01 -9.49
CA SER A 72 -7.63 -4.76 -8.21
C SER A 72 -6.15 -5.18 -8.24
N GLY A 73 -5.83 -6.24 -8.99
CA GLY A 73 -4.44 -6.67 -9.21
C GLY A 73 -3.66 -5.66 -10.05
N GLU A 74 -4.28 -5.12 -11.11
CA GLU A 74 -3.69 -4.11 -11.98
C GLU A 74 -3.41 -2.80 -11.24
N ILE A 75 -4.35 -2.33 -10.42
CA ILE A 75 -4.16 -1.14 -9.58
C ILE A 75 -3.01 -1.34 -8.61
N SER A 76 -2.92 -2.53 -8.00
CA SER A 76 -1.83 -2.88 -7.08
C SER A 76 -0.46 -2.85 -7.78
N TRP A 77 -0.38 -3.41 -8.99
CA TRP A 77 0.84 -3.37 -9.80
C TRP A 77 1.21 -1.95 -10.20
N PHE A 78 0.24 -1.14 -10.61
CA PHE A 78 0.46 0.25 -10.97
C PHE A 78 0.95 1.07 -9.78
N LEU A 79 0.34 0.92 -8.60
CA LEU A 79 0.80 1.53 -7.34
C LEU A 79 2.27 1.19 -7.07
N ALA A 80 2.63 -0.10 -7.15
CA ALA A 80 4.02 -0.52 -6.92
C ALA A 80 4.99 0.16 -7.89
N GLY A 81 4.65 0.21 -9.19
CA GLY A 81 5.45 0.91 -10.19
C GLY A 81 5.59 2.41 -9.90
N ARG A 82 4.52 3.07 -9.45
CA ARG A 82 4.53 4.50 -9.10
C ARG A 82 5.38 4.77 -7.85
N VAL A 83 5.32 3.90 -6.86
CA VAL A 83 6.17 3.98 -5.65
C VAL A 83 7.64 3.86 -6.02
N LEU A 84 8.02 2.90 -6.88
CA LEU A 84 9.41 2.71 -7.33
C LEU A 84 9.96 3.92 -8.09
N GLN A 85 9.10 4.70 -8.77
CA GLN A 85 9.49 5.93 -9.46
C GLN A 85 9.53 7.15 -8.53
N ALA A 86 8.90 7.08 -7.35
CA ALA A 86 8.77 8.19 -6.41
C ALA A 86 9.80 8.16 -5.27
N THR A 87 10.71 7.18 -5.23
CA THR A 87 11.80 7.06 -4.24
C THR A 87 12.95 8.02 -4.48
#